data_AF-A0A381SP52-F1
#
_entry.id   AF-A0A381SP52-F1
#
_cell.length_a   1.000
_cell.length_b   1.000
_cell.length_c   1.000
_cell.angle_alpha   90.00
_cell.angle_beta   90.00
_cell.angle_gamma   90.00
#
_symmetry.space_group_name_H-M   'P 1'
#
loop_
_entity.id
_entity.type
_entity.pdbx_description
1 polymer ?
#
loop_
_entity_poly.entity_id
_entity_poly.type
_entity_poly.pdbx_seq_one_letter_code
_entity_poly.pdbx_strand_id
1 'polypeptide(L)'
;MLVDGARGKPEQQRIMRHRGVIVGLTLIAALVWTPVQEAVAEQSRVRLITTGGTISNRPGGRLSAVELLASVPDLEDLLEAEPEEFANIPSSALTLDQWLQLARRINQVFQTDPALAGIVVTSGTDTLEELAYFLHLTVRHARPVVVVGAMRRPGALGYDGAANLRQALRVAGDAESPGRGVLVVFNNEINSAREVTKTDALHLQAFQSRNNGALGATARDRVIYYRRLDRRHTTTTEFDIERISRLPRV
;
A
#
# COMPACT_ATOMS: atom_id res chain seq x y z
N MET A 1 -4.18 -70.33 72.46
CA MET A 1 -4.04 -68.86 72.36
C MET A 1 -4.69 -68.49 71.03
N LEU A 2 -6.02 -68.32 70.96
CA LEU A 2 -6.73 -67.01 71.03
C LEU A 2 -6.05 -66.01 70.06
N VAL A 3 -6.63 -65.51 68.96
CA VAL A 3 -7.98 -65.01 68.63
C VAL A 3 -8.06 -65.02 67.08
N ASP A 4 -9.02 -65.65 66.41
CA ASP A 4 -10.36 -65.18 65.99
C ASP A 4 -10.37 -63.95 65.04
N GLY A 5 -11.25 -63.96 64.03
CA GLY A 5 -11.60 -62.75 63.27
C GLY A 5 -11.67 -62.85 61.73
N ALA A 6 -12.74 -63.47 61.24
CA ALA A 6 -13.10 -63.60 59.82
C ALA A 6 -13.22 -62.28 59.02
N ARG A 7 -12.93 -62.35 57.72
CA ARG A 7 -13.76 -61.71 56.66
C ARG A 7 -13.44 -62.31 55.29
N GLY A 8 -14.39 -63.08 54.76
CA GLY A 8 -14.29 -63.70 53.44
C GLY A 8 -14.57 -62.73 52.29
N LYS A 9 -14.16 -63.15 51.09
CA LYS A 9 -14.94 -63.11 49.84
C LYS A 9 -14.27 -64.01 48.78
N PRO A 10 -15.04 -64.58 47.84
CA PRO A 10 -14.68 -65.81 47.16
C PRO A 10 -14.02 -65.61 45.79
N GLU A 11 -13.12 -66.55 45.51
CA GLU A 11 -13.08 -67.42 44.34
C GLU A 11 -13.18 -66.78 42.93
N GLN A 12 -12.01 -66.71 42.30
CA GLN A 12 -11.84 -66.44 40.88
C GLN A 12 -12.31 -67.64 40.05
N GLN A 13 -13.30 -67.42 39.18
CA GLN A 13 -13.59 -68.35 38.09
C GLN A 13 -12.76 -68.02 36.85
N ARG A 14 -12.10 -69.09 36.41
CA ARG A 14 -11.12 -69.23 35.34
C ARG A 14 -11.86 -69.35 34.00
N ILE A 15 -11.61 -68.44 33.06
CA ILE A 15 -12.04 -68.59 31.67
C ILE A 15 -10.85 -68.43 30.72
N MET A 16 -10.54 -69.56 30.07
CA MET A 16 -9.95 -69.78 28.74
C MET A 16 -8.82 -68.87 28.23
N ARG A 17 -7.59 -69.42 28.20
CA ARG A 17 -6.46 -68.90 27.40
C ARG A 17 -6.61 -69.34 25.94
N HIS A 18 -6.87 -68.39 25.04
CA HIS A 18 -6.59 -68.54 23.61
C HIS A 18 -5.11 -68.27 23.33
N ARG A 19 -4.50 -69.11 22.49
CA ARG A 19 -3.13 -68.97 22.00
C ARG A 19 -3.06 -67.76 21.05
N GLY A 20 -2.50 -66.65 21.52
CA GLY A 20 -2.21 -65.48 20.70
C GLY A 20 -0.89 -65.63 19.95
N VAL A 21 -0.95 -65.55 18.63
CA VAL A 21 0.21 -65.27 17.77
C VAL A 21 0.35 -63.74 17.74
N ILE A 22 1.43 -63.21 18.32
CA ILE A 22 1.76 -61.79 18.26
C ILE A 22 2.59 -61.57 16.98
N VAL A 23 1.97 -61.02 15.94
CA VAL A 23 2.68 -60.40 14.81
C VAL A 23 2.92 -58.94 15.21
N GLY A 24 4.19 -58.59 15.45
CA GLY A 24 4.59 -57.22 15.73
C GLY A 24 4.41 -56.34 14.50
N LEU A 25 3.50 -55.37 14.58
CA LEU A 25 3.33 -54.28 13.62
C LEU A 25 4.15 -53.08 14.10
N THR A 26 5.39 -52.97 13.63
CA THR A 26 6.16 -51.72 13.71
C THR A 26 5.66 -50.76 12.64
N LEU A 27 4.82 -49.81 13.05
CA LEU A 27 4.45 -48.63 12.25
C LEU A 27 5.62 -47.63 12.29
N ILE A 28 6.38 -47.56 11.21
CA ILE A 28 7.33 -46.46 10.97
C ILE A 28 6.52 -45.31 10.36
N ALA A 29 6.23 -44.28 11.16
CA ALA A 29 5.68 -43.04 10.65
C ALA A 29 6.78 -42.27 9.92
N ALA A 30 6.77 -42.32 8.59
CA ALA A 30 7.63 -41.48 7.77
C ALA A 30 7.13 -40.03 7.85
N LEU A 31 7.79 -39.19 8.66
CA LEU A 31 7.64 -37.74 8.57
C LEU A 31 8.23 -37.30 7.23
N VAL A 32 7.35 -37.03 6.27
CA VAL A 32 7.72 -36.38 5.01
C VAL A 32 8.02 -34.93 5.33
N TRP A 33 9.31 -34.58 5.42
CA TRP A 33 9.77 -33.20 5.50
C TRP A 33 9.53 -32.57 4.13
N THR A 34 8.39 -31.93 3.93
CA THR A 34 8.18 -31.04 2.78
C THR A 34 8.95 -29.76 3.05
N PRO A 35 10.01 -29.44 2.28
CA PRO A 35 10.63 -28.13 2.40
C PRO A 35 9.56 -27.07 2.09
N VAL A 36 9.40 -26.09 2.99
CA VAL A 36 8.65 -24.88 2.67
C VAL A 36 9.42 -24.21 1.53
N GLN A 37 8.86 -24.30 0.34
CA GLN A 37 9.40 -23.59 -0.81
C GLN A 37 9.10 -22.12 -0.56
N GLU A 38 10.11 -21.34 -0.15
CA GLU A 38 10.03 -19.89 -0.16
C GLU A 38 9.75 -19.47 -1.61
N ALA A 39 8.50 -19.11 -1.88
CA ALA A 39 8.15 -18.47 -3.12
C ALA A 39 8.99 -17.19 -3.21
N VAL A 40 9.84 -17.09 -4.23
CA VAL A 40 10.47 -15.82 -4.59
C VAL A 40 9.30 -14.89 -4.89
N ALA A 41 9.01 -13.97 -3.97
CA ALA A 41 7.94 -13.01 -4.14
C ALA A 41 8.26 -12.20 -5.40
N GLU A 42 7.39 -12.30 -6.40
CA GLU A 42 7.51 -11.49 -7.60
C GLU A 42 7.50 -10.02 -7.18
N GLN A 43 8.54 -9.29 -7.57
CA GLN A 43 8.75 -7.94 -7.11
C GLN A 43 7.61 -7.03 -7.59
N SER A 44 7.00 -6.28 -6.67
CA SER A 44 5.86 -5.41 -7.01
C SER A 44 6.25 -4.44 -8.12
N ARG A 45 5.37 -4.26 -9.13
CA ARG A 45 5.53 -3.24 -10.19
C ARG A 45 4.68 -2.02 -9.88
N VAL A 46 5.28 -0.83 -9.88
CA VAL A 46 4.60 0.45 -9.58
C VAL A 46 4.89 1.46 -10.68
N ARG A 47 3.86 2.16 -11.16
CA ARG A 47 4.03 3.23 -12.15
C ARG A 47 4.13 4.59 -11.47
N LEU A 48 5.15 5.36 -11.81
CA LEU A 48 5.31 6.76 -11.42
C LEU A 48 4.78 7.67 -12.53
N ILE A 49 3.68 8.35 -12.30
CA ILE A 49 3.13 9.37 -13.21
C ILE A 49 3.50 10.77 -12.68
N THR A 50 4.24 11.55 -13.46
CA THR A 50 4.68 12.88 -13.04
C THR A 50 3.82 14.01 -13.60
N THR A 51 3.46 14.98 -12.75
CA THR A 51 2.78 16.22 -13.18
C THR A 51 3.61 17.49 -12.95
N GLY A 52 4.77 17.37 -12.30
CA GLY A 52 5.66 18.47 -11.95
C GLY A 52 5.72 18.75 -10.44
N GLY A 53 5.56 20.01 -10.05
CA GLY A 53 5.63 20.44 -8.64
C GLY A 53 7.04 20.65 -8.09
N THR A 54 7.11 21.01 -6.80
CA THR A 54 8.37 21.31 -6.09
C THR A 54 9.31 20.12 -6.05
N ILE A 55 8.78 18.89 -5.98
CA ILE A 55 9.54 17.64 -5.94
C ILE A 55 10.49 17.48 -7.13
N SER A 56 10.14 17.99 -8.31
CA SER A 56 11.01 17.95 -9.48
C SER A 56 11.65 19.31 -9.81
N ASN A 57 11.21 20.42 -9.21
CA ASN A 57 11.58 21.78 -9.62
C ASN A 57 13.03 22.16 -9.27
N ARG A 58 13.92 22.30 -10.25
CA ARG A 58 15.32 22.71 -10.05
C ARG A 58 15.67 23.98 -10.84
N PRO A 59 16.76 24.69 -10.53
CA PRO A 59 17.26 25.72 -11.43
C PRO A 59 17.41 25.17 -12.85
N GLY A 60 16.89 25.88 -13.85
CA GLY A 60 16.99 25.48 -15.26
C GLY A 60 15.97 24.43 -15.73
N GLY A 61 15.01 24.00 -14.90
CA GLY A 61 13.92 23.13 -15.36
C GLY A 61 13.33 22.26 -14.26
N ARG A 62 12.90 21.05 -14.64
CA ARG A 62 12.39 20.05 -13.72
C ARG A 62 13.07 18.72 -13.97
N LEU A 63 13.21 17.91 -12.92
CA LEU A 63 13.62 16.51 -13.03
C LEU A 63 12.57 15.74 -13.85
N SER A 64 13.04 14.88 -14.74
CA SER A 64 12.21 13.90 -15.43
C SER A 64 11.70 12.83 -14.46
N ALA A 65 10.73 12.02 -14.89
CA ALA A 65 10.29 10.86 -14.12
C ALA A 65 11.45 9.88 -13.84
N VAL A 66 12.33 9.67 -14.83
CA VAL A 66 13.53 8.83 -14.71
C VAL A 66 14.51 9.41 -13.70
N GLU A 67 14.78 10.71 -13.76
CA GLU A 67 15.68 11.38 -12.80
C GLU A 67 15.13 11.35 -11.36
N LEU A 68 13.81 11.43 -11.19
CA LEU A 68 13.16 11.29 -9.87
C LEU A 68 13.35 9.87 -9.31
N LEU A 69 13.11 8.83 -10.12
CA LEU A 69 13.35 7.44 -9.69
C LEU A 69 14.83 7.21 -9.36
N ALA A 70 15.75 7.71 -10.18
CA ALA A 70 17.18 7.62 -9.93
C ALA A 70 17.65 8.37 -8.67
N SER A 71 16.84 9.28 -8.13
CA SER A 71 17.14 9.96 -6.87
C SER A 71 16.81 9.14 -5.61
N VAL A 72 16.11 8.01 -5.77
CA VAL A 72 15.72 7.11 -4.68
C VAL A 72 16.79 6.03 -4.52
N PRO A 73 17.52 5.98 -3.39
CA PRO A 73 18.51 4.93 -3.13
C PRO A 73 17.86 3.56 -2.98
N ASP A 74 18.57 2.54 -3.49
CA ASP A 74 18.22 1.12 -3.36
C ASP A 74 16.76 0.84 -3.82
N LEU A 75 16.33 1.49 -4.91
CA LEU A 75 14.98 1.39 -5.42
C LEU A 75 14.69 -0.02 -5.96
N GLU A 76 15.69 -0.62 -6.61
CA GLU A 76 15.68 -1.97 -7.14
C GLU A 76 15.55 -3.06 -6.06
N ASP A 77 15.86 -2.75 -4.79
CA ASP A 77 15.60 -3.66 -3.66
C ASP A 77 14.16 -3.49 -3.14
N LEU A 78 13.52 -2.36 -3.44
CA LEU A 78 12.17 -2.04 -2.99
C LEU A 78 11.12 -2.60 -3.94
N LEU A 79 11.20 -2.26 -5.23
CA LEU A 79 10.20 -2.61 -6.24
C LEU A 79 10.69 -2.27 -7.67
N GLU A 80 9.97 -2.73 -8.69
CA GLU A 80 10.18 -2.28 -10.06
C GLU A 80 9.32 -1.03 -10.32
N ALA A 81 9.96 0.09 -10.67
CA ALA A 81 9.29 1.36 -10.90
C ALA A 81 9.31 1.77 -12.38
N GLU A 82 8.14 2.05 -12.95
CA GLU A 82 7.98 2.45 -14.34
C GLU A 82 7.70 3.96 -14.45
N PRO A 83 8.55 4.75 -15.13
CA PRO A 83 8.34 6.19 -15.28
C PRO A 83 7.32 6.51 -16.38
N GLU A 84 6.44 7.48 -16.12
CA GLU A 84 5.52 8.08 -17.10
C GLU A 84 5.44 9.60 -16.85
N GLU A 85 5.63 10.40 -17.90
CA GLU A 85 5.52 11.86 -17.82
C GLU A 85 4.16 12.31 -18.36
N PHE A 86 3.32 12.86 -17.48
CA PHE A 86 2.00 13.35 -17.85
C PHE A 86 1.99 14.88 -18.07
N ALA A 87 2.60 15.62 -17.14
CA ALA A 87 2.75 17.07 -17.22
C ALA A 87 4.02 17.51 -16.49
N ASN A 88 4.45 18.75 -16.74
CA ASN A 88 5.67 19.28 -16.14
C ASN A 88 5.51 20.73 -15.65
N ILE A 89 4.47 20.98 -14.84
CA ILE A 89 4.01 22.33 -14.47
C ILE A 89 3.82 22.50 -12.95
N PRO A 90 3.70 23.73 -12.44
CA PRO A 90 3.22 23.96 -11.06
C PRO A 90 1.82 23.39 -10.87
N SER A 91 1.50 22.91 -9.66
CA SER A 91 0.19 22.30 -9.40
C SER A 91 -0.97 23.28 -9.55
N SER A 92 -0.74 24.57 -9.26
CA SER A 92 -1.70 25.65 -9.49
C SER A 92 -2.01 25.92 -10.96
N ALA A 93 -1.20 25.40 -11.89
CA ALA A 93 -1.40 25.52 -13.33
C ALA A 93 -2.06 24.28 -13.94
N LEU A 94 -2.23 23.18 -13.19
CA LEU A 94 -2.96 22.01 -13.67
C LEU A 94 -4.44 22.35 -13.79
N THR A 95 -4.99 22.22 -15.00
CA THR A 95 -6.40 22.50 -15.26
C THR A 95 -7.29 21.33 -14.84
N LEU A 96 -8.58 21.60 -14.63
CA LEU A 96 -9.58 20.55 -14.39
C LEU A 96 -9.70 19.56 -15.55
N ASP A 97 -9.49 20.01 -16.78
CA ASP A 97 -9.46 19.12 -17.96
C ASP A 97 -8.24 18.17 -17.89
N GLN A 98 -7.09 18.67 -17.42
CA GLN A 98 -5.92 17.82 -17.17
C GLN A 98 -6.14 16.86 -16.00
N TRP A 99 -6.91 17.25 -14.97
CA TRP A 99 -7.29 16.32 -13.89
C TRP A 99 -8.18 15.19 -14.41
N LEU A 100 -9.17 15.50 -15.26
CA LEU A 100 -9.98 14.48 -15.94
C LEU A 100 -9.13 13.54 -16.80
N GLN A 101 -8.18 14.10 -17.57
CA GLN A 101 -7.26 13.31 -18.40
C GLN A 101 -6.37 12.40 -17.54
N LEU A 102 -5.84 12.90 -16.42
CA LEU A 102 -5.03 12.12 -15.49
C LEU A 102 -5.83 10.97 -14.86
N ALA A 103 -7.05 11.24 -14.41
CA ALA A 103 -7.92 10.20 -13.84
C ALA A 103 -8.27 9.11 -14.86
N ARG A 104 -8.57 9.49 -16.11
CA ARG A 104 -8.77 8.55 -17.22
C ARG A 104 -7.51 7.73 -17.50
N ARG A 105 -6.34 8.39 -17.51
CA ARG A 105 -5.06 7.73 -17.72
C ARG A 105 -4.79 6.68 -16.65
N ILE A 106 -5.00 7.01 -15.38
CA ILE A 106 -4.87 6.08 -14.24
C ILE A 106 -5.82 4.88 -14.41
N ASN A 107 -7.09 5.13 -14.75
CA ASN A 107 -8.07 4.07 -14.98
C ASN A 107 -7.66 3.16 -16.15
N GLN A 108 -7.20 3.74 -17.25
CA GLN A 108 -6.69 3.02 -18.41
C GLN A 108 -5.50 2.15 -18.04
N VAL A 109 -4.49 2.69 -17.33
CA VAL A 109 -3.30 1.95 -16.91
C VAL A 109 -3.69 0.71 -16.12
N PHE A 110 -4.57 0.86 -15.13
CA PHE A 110 -5.06 -0.28 -14.37
C PHE A 110 -5.85 -1.29 -15.22
N GLN A 111 -6.67 -0.84 -16.17
CA GLN A 111 -7.40 -1.75 -17.06
C GLN A 111 -6.47 -2.55 -17.98
N THR A 112 -5.39 -1.93 -18.48
CA THR A 112 -4.50 -2.53 -19.47
C THR A 112 -3.35 -3.34 -18.86
N ASP A 113 -3.00 -3.09 -17.60
CA ASP A 113 -1.93 -3.82 -16.90
C ASP A 113 -2.47 -4.45 -15.61
N PRO A 114 -2.95 -5.71 -15.66
CA PRO A 114 -3.45 -6.41 -14.49
C PRO A 114 -2.37 -6.72 -13.44
N ALA A 115 -1.09 -6.77 -13.82
CA ALA A 115 0.03 -7.12 -12.94
C ALA A 115 0.59 -5.92 -12.17
N LEU A 116 0.27 -4.68 -12.59
CA LEU A 116 0.68 -3.48 -11.87
C LEU A 116 0.10 -3.47 -10.45
N ALA A 117 0.94 -3.30 -9.43
CA ALA A 117 0.53 -3.26 -8.03
C ALA A 117 -0.15 -1.94 -7.67
N GLY A 118 0.36 -0.82 -8.17
CA GLY A 118 -0.15 0.51 -7.83
C GLY A 118 0.45 1.64 -8.68
N ILE A 119 -0.02 2.85 -8.43
CA ILE A 119 0.45 4.07 -9.13
C ILE A 119 0.86 5.11 -8.09
N VAL A 120 1.98 5.78 -8.33
CA VAL A 120 2.40 7.00 -7.63
C VAL A 120 2.22 8.19 -8.57
N VAL A 121 1.61 9.27 -8.08
CA VAL A 121 1.46 10.53 -8.79
C VAL A 121 2.25 11.61 -8.08
N THR A 122 3.24 12.20 -8.74
CA THR A 122 3.93 13.38 -8.17
C THR A 122 3.20 14.65 -8.53
N SER A 123 2.96 15.53 -7.56
CA SER A 123 2.35 16.84 -7.79
C SER A 123 3.04 17.94 -6.97
N GLY A 124 2.74 19.20 -7.30
CA GLY A 124 3.07 20.35 -6.46
C GLY A 124 2.14 20.41 -5.26
N THR A 125 2.65 20.95 -4.15
CA THR A 125 1.96 20.89 -2.86
C THR A 125 0.79 21.86 -2.72
N ASP A 126 0.65 22.83 -3.61
CA ASP A 126 -0.30 23.94 -3.39
C ASP A 126 -1.75 23.54 -3.66
N THR A 127 -1.97 22.57 -4.54
CA THR A 127 -3.30 22.04 -4.89
C THR A 127 -3.33 20.51 -4.77
N LEU A 128 -2.39 19.93 -4.03
CA LEU A 128 -2.20 18.49 -3.92
C LEU A 128 -3.43 17.80 -3.30
N GLU A 129 -3.97 18.37 -2.23
CA GLU A 129 -5.15 17.82 -1.54
C GLU A 129 -6.38 17.79 -2.43
N GLU A 130 -6.58 18.83 -3.25
CA GLU A 130 -7.70 18.91 -4.18
C GLU A 130 -7.56 17.88 -5.31
N LEU A 131 -6.37 17.78 -5.90
CA LEU A 131 -6.09 16.75 -6.92
C LEU A 131 -6.28 15.35 -6.35
N ALA A 132 -5.72 15.08 -5.16
CA ALA A 132 -5.85 13.79 -4.51
C ALA A 132 -7.32 13.46 -4.25
N TYR A 133 -8.11 14.42 -3.77
CA TYR A 133 -9.54 14.21 -3.53
C TYR A 133 -10.33 13.99 -4.83
N PHE A 134 -9.98 14.71 -5.90
CA PHE A 134 -10.58 14.46 -7.22
C PHE A 134 -10.31 13.03 -7.70
N LEU A 135 -9.07 12.56 -7.61
CA LEU A 135 -8.71 11.18 -7.94
C LEU A 135 -9.43 10.19 -7.01
N HIS A 136 -9.56 10.52 -5.72
CA HIS A 136 -10.27 9.71 -4.72
C HIS A 136 -11.72 9.41 -5.11
N LEU A 137 -12.35 10.33 -5.83
CA LEU A 137 -13.72 10.20 -6.29
C LEU A 137 -13.85 9.56 -7.68
N THR A 138 -12.82 9.61 -8.52
CA THR A 138 -12.93 9.31 -9.96
C THR A 138 -12.13 8.09 -10.43
N VAL A 139 -11.15 7.63 -9.64
CA VAL A 139 -10.42 6.38 -9.93
C VAL A 139 -11.33 5.17 -9.74
N ARG A 140 -11.38 4.27 -10.72
CA ARG A 140 -12.30 3.11 -10.76
C ARG A 140 -11.62 1.78 -10.50
N HIS A 141 -10.62 1.79 -9.61
CA HIS A 141 -9.87 0.59 -9.24
C HIS A 141 -9.58 0.56 -7.73
N ALA A 142 -9.46 -0.66 -7.16
CA ALA A 142 -9.14 -0.85 -5.74
C ALA A 142 -7.64 -0.74 -5.42
N ARG A 143 -6.77 -1.12 -6.35
CA ARG A 143 -5.31 -0.91 -6.28
C ARG A 143 -4.95 0.54 -5.92
N PRO A 144 -3.90 0.75 -5.12
CA PRO A 144 -3.57 2.05 -4.58
C PRO A 144 -3.11 3.06 -5.65
N VAL A 145 -3.59 4.29 -5.50
CA VAL A 145 -2.99 5.47 -6.10
C VAL A 145 -2.49 6.34 -4.95
N VAL A 146 -1.20 6.67 -4.98
CA VAL A 146 -0.55 7.48 -3.95
C VAL A 146 -0.10 8.80 -4.56
N VAL A 147 -0.63 9.92 -4.06
CA VAL A 147 -0.19 11.26 -4.46
C VAL A 147 0.90 11.73 -3.50
N VAL A 148 2.00 12.24 -4.05
CA VAL A 148 3.18 12.65 -3.30
C VAL A 148 3.74 13.96 -3.85
N GLY A 149 4.45 14.70 -3.01
CA GLY A 149 5.17 15.90 -3.39
C GLY A 149 6.39 16.12 -2.50
N ALA A 150 6.91 17.33 -2.52
CA ALA A 150 7.99 17.76 -1.64
C ALA A 150 7.78 19.22 -1.24
N MET A 151 8.13 19.57 -0.01
CA MET A 151 8.12 20.97 0.46
C MET A 151 9.40 21.70 0.07
N ARG A 152 10.50 20.97 -0.14
CA ARG A 152 11.77 21.50 -0.61
C ARG A 152 12.10 20.95 -1.98
N ARG A 153 12.77 21.77 -2.78
CA ARG A 153 13.19 21.43 -4.13
C ARG A 153 14.47 20.58 -4.17
N PRO A 154 14.72 19.84 -5.26
CA PRO A 154 16.02 19.24 -5.53
C PRO A 154 17.18 20.23 -5.37
N GLY A 155 18.26 19.79 -4.73
CA GLY A 155 19.45 20.60 -4.44
C GLY A 155 19.33 21.55 -3.24
N ALA A 156 18.15 21.69 -2.63
CA ALA A 156 18.02 22.40 -1.35
C ALA A 156 18.51 21.52 -0.18
N LEU A 157 19.05 22.15 0.86
CA LEU A 157 19.43 21.44 2.09
C LEU A 157 18.20 20.76 2.69
N GLY A 158 18.33 19.46 2.96
CA GLY A 158 17.24 18.65 3.48
C GLY A 158 16.06 18.50 2.51
N TYR A 159 16.34 18.41 1.20
CA TYR A 159 15.37 17.99 0.18
C TYR A 159 14.63 16.71 0.64
N ASP A 160 13.30 16.81 0.74
CA ASP A 160 12.42 15.75 1.25
C ASP A 160 11.84 14.84 0.16
N GLY A 161 11.97 15.23 -1.12
CA GLY A 161 11.30 14.55 -2.22
C GLY A 161 11.75 13.11 -2.45
N ALA A 162 13.05 12.79 -2.32
CA ALA A 162 13.52 11.41 -2.45
C ALA A 162 12.96 10.49 -1.35
N ALA A 163 12.90 10.98 -0.11
CA ALA A 163 12.33 10.24 1.02
C ALA A 163 10.82 10.05 0.86
N ASN A 164 10.09 11.12 0.53
CA ASN A 164 8.64 11.05 0.29
C ASN A 164 8.32 10.12 -0.88
N LEU A 165 9.07 10.20 -2.00
CA LEU A 165 8.88 9.34 -3.17
C LEU A 165 9.12 7.87 -2.83
N ARG A 166 10.19 7.55 -2.12
CA ARG A 166 10.47 6.18 -1.66
C ARG A 166 9.33 5.61 -0.81
N GLN A 167 8.79 6.43 0.10
CA GLN A 167 7.66 6.04 0.96
C GLN A 167 6.39 5.84 0.13
N ALA A 168 6.11 6.72 -0.82
CA ALA A 168 4.95 6.61 -1.70
C ALA A 168 5.02 5.37 -2.60
N LEU A 169 6.18 5.08 -3.17
CA LEU A 169 6.44 3.87 -3.96
C LEU A 169 6.21 2.62 -3.12
N ARG A 170 6.75 2.57 -1.89
CA ARG A 170 6.49 1.47 -0.97
C ARG A 170 5.00 1.28 -0.69
N VAL A 171 4.27 2.35 -0.39
CA VAL A 171 2.82 2.28 -0.13
C VAL A 171 2.08 1.80 -1.37
N ALA A 172 2.44 2.27 -2.57
CA ALA A 172 1.81 1.82 -3.81
C ALA A 172 2.08 0.34 -4.12
N GLY A 173 3.23 -0.20 -3.71
CA GLY A 173 3.60 -1.61 -3.91
C GLY A 173 3.21 -2.56 -2.77
N ASP A 174 2.63 -2.05 -1.68
CA ASP A 174 2.29 -2.84 -0.49
C ASP A 174 0.95 -3.58 -0.65
N ALA A 175 0.93 -4.85 -0.26
CA ALA A 175 -0.22 -5.74 -0.43
C ALA A 175 -1.44 -5.37 0.43
N GLU A 176 -1.25 -4.59 1.50
CA GLU A 176 -2.33 -4.13 2.39
C GLU A 176 -2.92 -2.77 1.96
N SER A 177 -2.32 -2.10 0.99
CA SER A 177 -2.77 -0.80 0.47
C SER A 177 -4.06 -0.83 -0.37
N PRO A 178 -4.40 -1.90 -1.12
CA PRO A 178 -5.63 -1.95 -1.90
C PRO A 178 -6.90 -1.71 -1.07
N GLY A 179 -7.87 -1.00 -1.66
CA GLY A 179 -9.18 -0.74 -1.05
C GLY A 179 -9.16 0.30 0.07
N ARG A 180 -8.14 1.15 0.13
CA ARG A 180 -8.03 2.29 1.07
C ARG A 180 -8.28 3.65 0.42
N GLY A 181 -8.70 3.64 -0.85
CA GLY A 181 -8.90 4.83 -1.66
C GLY A 181 -7.58 5.43 -2.15
N VAL A 182 -7.65 6.66 -2.66
CA VAL A 182 -6.43 7.44 -2.98
C VAL A 182 -5.78 7.93 -1.69
N LEU A 183 -4.46 7.81 -1.61
CA LEU A 183 -3.64 8.11 -0.45
C LEU A 183 -2.74 9.31 -0.72
N VAL A 184 -2.39 10.05 0.33
CA VAL A 184 -1.34 11.07 0.29
C VAL A 184 -0.25 10.69 1.26
N VAL A 185 0.99 10.58 0.79
CA VAL A 185 2.14 10.20 1.63
C VAL A 185 3.09 11.37 1.76
N PHE A 186 3.34 11.79 3.01
CA PHE A 186 4.25 12.89 3.35
C PHE A 186 4.85 12.64 4.73
N ASN A 187 6.15 12.87 4.88
CA ASN A 187 6.82 12.83 6.18
C ASN A 187 6.54 11.53 6.97
N ASN A 188 6.62 10.38 6.30
CA ASN A 188 6.27 9.05 6.80
C ASN A 188 4.78 8.81 7.15
N GLU A 189 3.88 9.79 7.03
CA GLU A 189 2.46 9.62 7.31
C GLU A 189 1.67 9.25 6.05
N ILE A 190 0.74 8.30 6.19
CA ILE A 190 -0.17 7.88 5.13
C ILE A 190 -1.53 8.48 5.43
N ASN A 191 -1.94 9.45 4.64
CA ASN A 191 -3.17 10.20 4.83
C ASN A 191 -4.24 9.80 3.81
N SER A 192 -5.50 9.96 4.19
CA SER A 192 -6.61 9.84 3.24
C SER A 192 -6.65 11.06 2.34
N ALA A 193 -6.76 10.87 1.03
CA ALA A 193 -7.01 11.97 0.10
C ALA A 193 -8.29 12.77 0.43
N ARG A 194 -9.26 12.17 1.14
CA ARG A 194 -10.49 12.84 1.57
C ARG A 194 -10.32 13.76 2.78
N GLU A 195 -9.31 13.51 3.61
CA GLU A 195 -9.20 14.14 4.94
C GLU A 195 -7.92 14.95 5.10
N VAL A 196 -6.93 14.72 4.26
CA VAL A 196 -5.65 15.42 4.27
C VAL A 196 -5.83 16.87 3.81
N THR A 197 -5.11 17.77 4.46
CA THR A 197 -4.97 19.17 4.02
C THR A 197 -3.57 19.68 4.34
N LYS A 198 -3.10 20.63 3.56
CA LYS A 198 -1.85 21.37 3.75
C LYS A 198 -2.05 22.37 4.88
N THR A 199 -1.48 22.02 6.02
CA THR A 199 -1.54 22.77 7.27
C THR A 199 -0.47 23.83 7.42
N ASP A 200 0.61 23.74 6.64
CA ASP A 200 1.77 24.62 6.75
C ASP A 200 2.41 24.88 5.37
N ALA A 201 2.89 26.10 5.16
CA ALA A 201 3.49 26.52 3.90
C ALA A 201 4.99 26.16 3.76
N LEU A 202 5.68 25.86 4.88
CA LEU A 202 7.13 25.73 4.93
C LEU A 202 7.62 24.45 5.64
N HIS A 203 6.90 23.96 6.65
CA HIS A 203 7.30 22.78 7.39
C HIS A 203 7.21 21.50 6.55
N LEU A 204 8.08 20.54 6.82
CA LEU A 204 8.06 19.23 6.15
C LEU A 204 6.82 18.42 6.50
N GLN A 205 6.32 18.55 7.73
CA GLN A 205 5.05 17.96 8.19
C GLN A 205 3.85 18.84 7.78
N ALA A 206 3.79 19.22 6.51
CA ALA A 206 2.78 20.13 6.00
C ALA A 206 1.41 19.46 5.84
N PHE A 207 1.34 18.20 5.44
CA PHE A 207 0.07 17.53 5.16
C PHE A 207 -0.42 16.70 6.34
N GLN A 208 -1.64 16.97 6.81
CA GLN A 208 -2.21 16.29 7.97
C GLN A 208 -3.72 16.05 7.79
N SER A 209 -4.19 14.86 8.16
CA SER A 209 -5.61 14.55 8.30
C SER A 209 -6.14 14.94 9.70
N ARG A 210 -6.18 16.24 10.02
CA ARG A 210 -6.37 16.79 11.39
C ARG A 210 -7.44 16.09 12.24
N ASN A 211 -8.67 16.01 11.75
CA ASN A 211 -9.80 15.56 12.57
C ASN A 211 -9.79 14.05 12.86
N ASN A 212 -9.26 13.26 11.93
CA ASN A 212 -9.37 11.79 11.96
C ASN A 212 -8.01 11.09 12.09
N GLY A 213 -6.90 11.85 12.15
CA GLY A 213 -5.52 11.35 12.19
C GLY A 213 -5.05 10.75 10.86
N ALA A 214 -3.80 10.29 10.76
CA ALA A 214 -3.35 9.53 9.59
C ALA A 214 -4.06 8.16 9.49
N LEU A 215 -4.12 7.57 8.29
CA LEU A 215 -4.55 6.18 8.10
C LEU A 215 -3.49 5.19 8.60
N GLY A 216 -2.24 5.60 8.56
CA GLY A 216 -1.07 4.76 8.85
C GLY A 216 0.22 5.55 8.77
N ALA A 217 1.34 4.84 8.87
CA ALA A 217 2.67 5.38 8.67
C ALA A 217 3.56 4.39 7.90
N THR A 218 4.62 4.92 7.29
CA THR A 218 5.70 4.11 6.73
C THR A 218 6.83 4.01 7.75
N ALA A 219 7.20 2.78 8.10
CA ALA A 219 8.39 2.49 8.89
C ALA A 219 9.58 2.21 7.97
N ARG A 220 10.76 1.94 8.53
CA ARG A 220 11.99 1.68 7.76
C ARG A 220 11.84 0.55 6.75
N ASP A 221 11.09 -0.49 7.08
CA ASP A 221 10.97 -1.75 6.33
C ASP A 221 9.53 -2.10 5.91
N ARG A 222 8.50 -1.45 6.48
CA ARG A 222 7.10 -1.86 6.30
C ARG A 222 6.11 -0.69 6.27
N VAL A 223 4.91 -0.95 5.76
CA VAL A 223 3.74 -0.09 5.90
C VAL A 223 2.93 -0.53 7.12
N ILE A 224 2.46 0.42 7.93
CA ILE A 224 1.63 0.14 9.11
C ILE A 224 0.35 0.95 9.00
N TYR A 225 -0.79 0.27 8.94
CA TYR A 225 -2.10 0.91 8.94
C TYR A 225 -2.76 0.84 10.31
N TYR A 226 -3.33 1.96 10.76
CA TYR A 226 -4.04 2.09 12.04
C TYR A 226 -5.56 2.04 11.86
N ARG A 227 -6.06 2.56 10.72
CA ARG A 227 -7.51 2.68 10.46
C ARG A 227 -7.83 2.59 8.97
N ARG A 228 -9.13 2.53 8.66
CA ARG A 228 -9.71 2.58 7.31
C ARG A 228 -10.72 3.73 7.22
N LEU A 229 -11.12 4.09 6.00
CA LEU A 229 -12.22 5.03 5.76
C LEU A 229 -13.52 4.26 5.52
N ASP A 230 -14.59 4.73 6.15
CA ASP A 230 -15.94 4.22 5.88
C ASP A 230 -16.66 4.98 4.76
N ARG A 231 -16.18 6.18 4.43
CA ARG A 231 -16.77 7.00 3.36
C ARG A 231 -16.45 6.37 2.01
N ARG A 232 -17.45 6.32 1.13
CA ARG A 232 -17.32 5.79 -0.24
C ARG A 232 -16.22 6.52 -1.01
N HIS A 233 -15.46 5.74 -1.76
CA HIS A 233 -14.35 6.19 -2.57
C HIS A 233 -14.13 5.25 -3.76
N THR A 234 -13.40 5.73 -4.76
CA THR A 234 -12.93 4.96 -5.91
C THR A 234 -14.02 4.14 -6.62
N THR A 235 -13.97 2.80 -6.56
CA THR A 235 -14.96 1.89 -7.17
C THR A 235 -16.37 2.01 -6.60
N THR A 236 -16.54 2.62 -5.42
CA THR A 236 -17.83 2.71 -4.72
C THR A 236 -18.52 4.07 -4.87
N THR A 237 -17.93 5.01 -5.61
CA THR A 237 -18.53 6.32 -5.88
C THR A 237 -19.41 6.29 -7.13
N GLU A 238 -20.30 7.27 -7.26
CA GLU A 238 -21.19 7.45 -8.40
C GLU A 238 -20.53 8.17 -9.60
N PHE A 239 -19.33 8.76 -9.43
CA PHE A 239 -18.71 9.66 -10.40
C PHE A 239 -18.03 8.94 -11.59
N ASP A 240 -18.77 8.67 -12.65
CA ASP A 240 -18.24 8.11 -13.91
C ASP A 240 -17.75 9.21 -14.85
N ILE A 241 -16.43 9.33 -14.98
CA ILE A 241 -15.77 10.35 -15.82
C ILE A 241 -15.64 9.95 -17.29
N GLU A 242 -15.93 8.70 -17.68
CA GLU A 242 -15.82 8.27 -19.08
C GLU A 242 -16.86 8.99 -19.96
N ARG A 243 -17.98 9.38 -19.37
CA ARG A 243 -19.09 10.07 -20.06
C ARG A 243 -19.05 11.59 -19.96
N ILE A 244 -18.06 12.15 -19.25
CA ILE A 244 -18.02 13.58 -18.90
C ILE A 244 -16.97 14.29 -19.76
N SER A 245 -17.38 15.09 -20.74
CA SER A 245 -16.44 15.87 -21.55
C SER A 245 -15.88 17.10 -20.82
N ARG A 246 -16.60 17.66 -19.84
CA ARG A 246 -16.21 18.84 -19.07
C ARG A 246 -16.86 18.84 -17.68
N LEU A 247 -16.14 19.32 -16.66
CA LEU A 247 -16.70 19.53 -15.32
C LEU A 247 -17.57 20.81 -15.26
N PRO A 248 -18.64 20.83 -14.45
CA PRO A 248 -19.36 22.06 -14.13
C PRO A 248 -18.43 23.12 -13.54
N ARG A 249 -18.72 24.39 -13.81
CA ARG A 249 -18.04 25.51 -13.13
C ARG A 249 -18.66 25.69 -11.75
N VAL A 250 -17.84 25.55 -10.71
CA VAL A 250 -18.20 25.71 -9.29
C VAL A 250 -17.51 26.95 -8.74
#